data_AF-A0A971K3I8-F1
#
_entry.id   AF-A0A971K3I8-F1
#
_cell.length_a   1.000
_cell.length_b   1.000
_cell.length_c   1.000
_cell.angle_alpha   90.00
_cell.angle_beta   90.00
_cell.angle_gamma   90.00
#
_symmetry.space_group_name_H-M   'P 1'
#
loop_
_entity.id
_entity.type
_entity.pdbx_description
1 polymer ?
#
loop_
_entity_poly.entity_id
_entity_poly.type
_entity_poly.pdbx_seq_one_letter_code
_entity_poly.pdbx_strand_id
1 'polypeptide(L)'
;DHRLLLSADSGSRWENGKVGGGAPPFKTDKGWIHIYHAADRNNRYCLGAFMTDSMHPDKMLCKTRTPLLEPETDYEKYGFFNHVVFTCGIICDDDKIRIYYGAADQRIALAEIEMGELYKAFGL
;
A
#
# COMPACT_ATOMS: atom_id res chain seq x y z
N ASP A 1 -24.72 -5.95 -2.37
CA ASP A 1 -24.36 -4.61 -2.86
C ASP A 1 -22.87 -4.37 -2.81
N HIS A 2 -22.30 -3.76 -3.84
CA HIS A 2 -20.88 -3.38 -3.92
C HIS A 2 -20.70 -1.88 -3.59
N ARG A 3 -19.60 -1.50 -2.94
CA ARG A 3 -19.24 -0.10 -2.64
C ARG A 3 -17.84 0.21 -3.15
N LEU A 4 -17.64 1.42 -3.69
CA LEU A 4 -16.33 1.91 -4.13
C LEU A 4 -15.56 2.44 -2.92
N LEU A 5 -14.38 1.86 -2.64
CA LEU A 5 -13.48 2.34 -1.58
C LEU A 5 -12.34 3.19 -2.13
N LEU A 6 -11.78 2.79 -3.27
CA LEU A 6 -10.58 3.37 -3.82
C LEU A 6 -10.63 3.33 -5.34
N SER A 7 -10.28 4.45 -5.98
CA SER A 7 -10.09 4.58 -7.42
C SER A 7 -8.75 5.26 -7.69
N ALA A 8 -8.25 5.11 -8.92
CA ALA A 8 -7.08 5.86 -9.35
C ALA A 8 -7.33 7.37 -9.25
N ASP A 9 -6.26 8.12 -8.98
CA ASP A 9 -6.29 9.58 -8.96
C ASP A 9 -6.51 10.11 -10.38
N SER A 10 -7.44 11.05 -10.55
CA SER A 10 -7.70 11.66 -11.87
C SER A 10 -6.65 12.70 -12.26
N GLY A 11 -5.82 13.14 -11.31
CA GLY A 11 -4.79 14.14 -11.49
C GLY A 11 -3.40 13.57 -11.81
N SER A 12 -2.38 14.20 -11.22
CA SER A 12 -0.96 13.90 -11.46
C SER A 12 -0.28 13.19 -10.30
N ARG A 13 -1.04 12.66 -9.32
CA ARG A 13 -0.44 11.94 -8.19
C ARG A 13 0.11 10.59 -8.65
N TRP A 14 0.94 9.97 -7.81
CA TRP A 14 1.62 8.69 -8.06
C TRP A 14 0.68 7.50 -8.29
N GLU A 15 -0.62 7.67 -8.04
CA GLU A 15 -1.66 6.65 -8.13
C GLU A 15 -2.65 6.92 -9.29
N ASN A 16 -2.19 7.61 -10.35
CA ASN A 16 -3.03 8.11 -11.44
C ASN A 16 -3.23 7.18 -12.66
N GLY A 17 -2.70 5.97 -12.59
CA GLY A 17 -2.92 4.93 -13.61
C GLY A 17 -4.00 3.96 -13.15
N LYS A 18 -3.66 3.14 -12.16
CA LYS A 18 -4.56 2.14 -11.56
C LYS A 18 -4.19 1.86 -10.11
N VAL A 19 -5.17 1.40 -9.34
CA VAL A 19 -5.01 1.00 -7.95
C VAL A 19 -5.60 -0.39 -7.76
N GLY A 20 -5.08 -1.12 -6.78
CA GLY A 20 -5.62 -2.42 -6.40
C GLY A 20 -5.26 -2.78 -4.98
N GLY A 21 -6.10 -3.62 -4.36
CA GLY A 21 -5.78 -4.21 -3.06
C GLY A 21 -4.52 -5.06 -3.14
N GLY A 22 -3.87 -5.25 -2.00
CA GLY A 22 -2.73 -6.17 -1.85
C GLY A 22 -3.10 -7.35 -0.97
N ALA A 23 -2.43 -7.46 0.16
CA ALA A 23 -2.79 -8.41 1.21
C ALA A 23 -4.16 -8.08 1.83
N PRO A 24 -4.83 -9.06 2.49
CA PRO A 24 -6.03 -8.78 3.27
C PRO A 24 -5.80 -7.66 4.29
N PRO A 25 -6.78 -6.78 4.51
CA PRO A 25 -6.66 -5.75 5.53
C PRO A 25 -6.57 -6.36 6.93
N PHE A 26 -5.88 -5.68 7.83
CA PHE A 26 -5.75 -6.09 9.22
C PHE A 26 -6.40 -5.05 10.14
N LYS A 27 -6.95 -5.52 11.25
CA LYS A 27 -7.71 -4.70 12.19
C LYS A 27 -6.80 -4.14 13.28
N THR A 28 -6.98 -2.87 13.60
CA THR A 28 -6.40 -2.20 14.78
C THR A 28 -7.52 -1.63 15.67
N ASP A 29 -7.14 -1.00 16.78
CA ASP A 29 -8.03 -0.21 17.62
C ASP A 29 -8.62 1.02 16.89
N LYS A 30 -7.90 1.54 15.88
CA LYS A 30 -8.30 2.73 15.10
C LYS A 30 -9.12 2.41 13.85
N GLY A 31 -9.05 1.19 13.31
CA GLY A 31 -9.77 0.81 12.09
C GLY A 31 -9.20 -0.41 11.37
N TRP A 32 -9.66 -0.63 10.15
CA TRP A 32 -9.07 -1.60 9.23
C TRP A 32 -8.02 -0.92 8.37
N ILE A 33 -6.78 -1.38 8.42
CA ILE A 33 -5.70 -0.87 7.59
C ILE A 33 -5.59 -1.72 6.33
N HIS A 34 -5.55 -1.04 5.18
CA HIS A 34 -5.41 -1.63 3.86
C HIS A 34 -4.09 -1.15 3.26
N ILE A 35 -3.21 -2.07 2.89
CA ILE A 35 -2.06 -1.77 2.03
C ILE A 35 -2.47 -2.06 0.59
N TYR A 36 -2.34 -1.07 -0.27
CA TYR A 36 -2.73 -1.14 -1.67
C TYR A 36 -1.53 -0.83 -2.56
N HIS A 37 -1.53 -1.37 -3.77
CA HIS A 37 -0.58 -0.97 -4.80
C HIS A 37 -1.22 0.07 -5.72
N ALA A 38 -0.43 0.98 -6.24
CA ALA A 38 -0.83 1.83 -7.35
C ALA A 38 0.26 1.88 -8.41
N ALA A 39 -0.17 1.83 -9.66
CA ALA A 39 0.67 2.13 -10.80
C ALA A 39 0.36 3.55 -11.29
N ASP A 40 1.40 4.34 -11.51
CA ASP A 40 1.26 5.57 -12.29
C ASP A 40 1.17 5.26 -13.80
N ARG A 41 0.91 6.30 -14.59
CA ARG A 41 0.82 6.19 -16.06
C ARG A 41 2.12 5.77 -16.74
N ASN A 42 3.26 5.80 -16.05
CA ASN A 42 4.55 5.31 -16.53
C ASN A 42 4.84 3.88 -16.08
N ASN A 43 3.84 3.20 -15.50
CA ASN A 43 3.95 1.84 -14.95
C ASN A 43 4.94 1.71 -13.79
N ARG A 44 5.21 2.78 -13.03
CA ARG A 44 5.90 2.65 -11.73
C ARG A 44 4.89 2.21 -10.69
N TYR A 45 5.13 1.07 -10.03
CA TYR A 45 4.27 0.55 -8.98
C TYR A 45 4.84 0.85 -7.60
N CYS A 46 4.03 1.49 -6.78
CA CYS A 46 4.33 1.81 -5.39
C CYS A 46 3.25 1.25 -4.46
N LEU A 47 3.55 1.17 -3.17
CA LEU A 47 2.58 0.83 -2.13
C LEU A 47 2.11 2.08 -1.42
N GLY A 48 0.83 2.11 -1.07
CA GLY A 48 0.25 3.09 -0.15
C GLY A 48 -0.61 2.39 0.89
N ALA A 49 -1.16 3.19 1.81
CA ALA A 49 -2.09 2.68 2.79
C ALA A 49 -3.33 3.56 2.91
N PHE A 50 -4.45 2.97 3.32
CA PHE A 50 -5.62 3.69 3.81
C PHE A 50 -6.25 2.95 4.98
N MET A 51 -6.99 3.68 5.82
CA MET A 51 -7.71 3.10 6.95
C MET A 51 -9.22 3.29 6.76
N THR A 52 -10.00 2.25 7.05
CA THR A 52 -11.46 2.32 7.10
C THR A 52 -11.99 2.09 8.50
N ASP A 53 -13.22 2.52 8.78
CA ASP A 53 -13.85 2.35 10.08
C ASP A 53 -14.04 0.86 10.45
N SER A 54 -13.85 0.53 11.73
CA SER A 54 -13.85 -0.86 12.21
C SER A 54 -15.22 -1.56 12.13
N MET A 55 -16.31 -0.79 12.22
CA MET A 55 -17.70 -1.25 12.17
C MET A 55 -18.35 -0.96 10.82
N HIS A 56 -17.87 0.06 10.12
CA HIS A 56 -18.34 0.49 8.80
C HIS A 56 -17.16 0.47 7.80
N PRO A 57 -16.71 -0.71 7.34
CA PRO A 57 -15.50 -0.85 6.53
C PRO A 57 -15.59 -0.17 5.16
N ASP A 58 -16.77 0.32 4.79
CA ASP A 58 -17.01 1.14 3.61
C ASP A 58 -16.69 2.63 3.77
N LYS A 59 -16.41 3.08 4.99
CA LYS A 59 -16.04 4.46 5.29
C LYS A 59 -14.52 4.59 5.42
N MET A 60 -13.89 5.24 4.46
CA MET A 60 -12.47 5.60 4.55
C MET A 60 -12.27 6.75 5.55
N LEU A 61 -11.36 6.56 6.50
CA LEU A 61 -11.00 7.53 7.54
C LEU A 61 -9.81 8.39 7.10
N CYS A 62 -8.77 7.75 6.54
CA CYS A 62 -7.55 8.42 6.10
C CYS A 62 -6.82 7.58 5.05
N LYS A 63 -5.87 8.20 4.35
CA LYS A 63 -5.05 7.60 3.30
C LYS A 63 -3.71 8.31 3.18
N THR A 64 -2.64 7.58 2.89
CA THR A 64 -1.31 8.18 2.69
C THR A 64 -1.29 9.11 1.49
N ARG A 65 -0.62 10.26 1.64
CA ARG A 65 -0.50 11.26 0.55
C ARG A 65 0.64 10.94 -0.42
N THR A 66 1.70 10.31 0.07
CA THR A 66 2.85 9.82 -0.68
C THR A 66 2.87 8.29 -0.64
N PRO A 67 3.69 7.65 -1.50
CA PRO A 67 4.01 6.24 -1.35
C PRO A 67 4.49 5.93 0.06
N LEU A 68 4.08 4.77 0.58
CA LEU A 68 4.66 4.15 1.77
C LEU A 68 5.94 3.39 1.41
N LEU A 69 5.98 2.78 0.22
CA LEU A 69 7.14 2.12 -0.35
C LEU A 69 7.16 2.37 -1.86
N GLU A 70 8.31 2.70 -2.41
CA GLU A 70 8.53 2.84 -3.84
C GLU A 70 9.84 2.15 -4.28
N PRO A 71 10.00 1.82 -5.57
CA PRO A 71 11.21 1.15 -6.06
C PRO A 71 12.44 2.05 -5.94
N GLU A 72 13.41 1.67 -5.11
CA GLU A 72 14.65 2.44 -4.89
C GLU A 72 15.90 1.60 -5.14
N THR A 73 15.86 0.34 -4.74
CA THR A 73 16.98 -0.61 -4.87
C THR A 73 17.02 -1.23 -6.27
N ASP A 74 18.17 -1.77 -6.65
CA ASP A 74 18.34 -2.34 -8.00
C ASP A 74 17.43 -3.55 -8.24
N TYR A 75 17.14 -4.35 -7.21
CA TYR A 75 16.22 -5.49 -7.33
C TYR A 75 14.74 -5.09 -7.44
N GLU A 76 14.39 -3.83 -7.17
CA GLU A 76 13.04 -3.26 -7.37
C GLU A 76 12.92 -2.51 -8.68
N LYS A 77 14.01 -1.86 -9.10
CA LYS A 77 14.06 -1.09 -10.35
C LYS A 77 14.24 -1.97 -11.57
N TYR A 78 14.95 -3.10 -11.45
CA TYR A 78 15.35 -3.92 -12.59
C TYR A 78 14.96 -5.39 -12.42
N GLY A 79 14.16 -5.89 -13.37
CA GLY A 79 13.74 -7.30 -13.37
C GLY A 79 12.89 -7.66 -14.59
N PHE A 80 11.91 -8.54 -14.40
CA PHE A 80 10.96 -8.90 -15.47
C PHE A 80 10.07 -7.70 -15.82
N PHE A 81 9.61 -6.97 -14.80
CA PHE A 81 8.89 -5.72 -14.96
C PHE A 81 9.54 -4.65 -14.07
N ASN A 82 10.13 -3.64 -14.71
CA ASN A 82 10.93 -2.64 -14.01
C ASN A 82 10.07 -1.73 -13.11
N HIS A 83 10.70 -1.19 -12.06
CA HIS A 83 10.10 -0.22 -11.15
C HIS A 83 8.83 -0.72 -10.46
N VAL A 84 8.91 -1.90 -9.82
CA VAL A 84 7.77 -2.51 -9.12
C VAL A 84 8.11 -2.86 -7.68
N VAL A 85 7.24 -2.39 -6.79
CA VAL A 85 6.97 -3.01 -5.49
C VAL A 85 5.48 -3.36 -5.41
N PHE A 86 5.15 -4.61 -5.05
CA PHE A 86 3.78 -5.12 -5.07
C PHE A 86 3.48 -6.01 -3.85
N THR A 87 2.54 -5.62 -2.99
CA THR A 87 2.23 -6.36 -1.76
C THR A 87 1.67 -7.74 -2.03
N CYS A 88 2.25 -8.77 -1.39
CA CYS A 88 1.78 -10.15 -1.47
C CYS A 88 1.25 -10.68 -0.13
N GLY A 89 1.81 -10.20 0.99
CA GLY A 89 1.43 -10.67 2.33
C GLY A 89 1.84 -9.70 3.41
N ILE A 90 1.08 -9.69 4.51
CA ILE A 90 1.35 -8.84 5.67
C ILE A 90 1.29 -9.69 6.94
N ILE A 91 2.24 -9.45 7.82
CA ILE A 91 2.17 -9.89 9.22
C ILE A 91 2.19 -8.62 10.07
N CYS A 92 1.17 -8.46 10.91
CA CYS A 92 1.14 -7.44 11.94
C CYS A 92 1.29 -8.15 13.28
N ASP A 93 2.34 -7.81 14.01
CA ASP A 93 2.67 -8.38 15.31
C ASP A 93 3.06 -7.24 16.25
N ASP A 94 2.33 -7.10 17.35
CA ASP A 94 2.35 -5.94 18.23
C ASP A 94 2.23 -4.61 17.44
N ASP A 95 3.25 -3.76 17.53
CA ASP A 95 3.35 -2.48 16.84
C ASP A 95 4.19 -2.54 15.55
N LYS A 96 4.52 -3.73 15.05
CA LYS A 96 5.39 -3.90 13.89
C LYS A 96 4.66 -4.56 12.72
N ILE A 97 4.70 -3.89 11.56
CA ILE A 97 4.11 -4.37 10.32
C ILE A 97 5.23 -4.86 9.40
N ARG A 98 5.12 -6.12 8.99
CA ARG A 98 6.01 -6.77 8.03
C ARG A 98 5.28 -6.96 6.70
N ILE A 99 5.76 -6.31 5.65
CA ILE A 99 5.18 -6.32 4.32
C ILE A 99 6.07 -7.18 3.42
N TYR A 100 5.57 -8.35 3.03
CA TYR A 100 6.18 -9.16 1.98
C TYR A 100 5.69 -8.67 0.63
N TYR A 101 6.63 -8.30 -0.24
CA TYR A 101 6.31 -7.72 -1.54
C TYR A 101 7.13 -8.35 -2.66
N GLY A 102 6.51 -8.43 -3.83
CA GLY A 102 7.19 -8.71 -5.08
C GLY A 102 7.99 -7.49 -5.53
N ALA A 103 9.23 -7.71 -5.93
CA ALA A 103 10.12 -6.69 -6.45
C ALA A 103 10.48 -7.02 -7.92
N ALA A 104 10.25 -6.03 -8.79
CA ALA A 104 10.46 -6.10 -10.23
C ALA A 104 9.89 -7.35 -10.94
N ASP A 105 8.76 -7.89 -10.44
CA ASP A 105 8.14 -9.17 -10.85
C ASP A 105 9.10 -10.37 -10.88
N GLN A 106 10.16 -10.35 -10.06
CA GLN A 106 11.23 -11.34 -10.15
C GLN A 106 11.75 -11.83 -8.79
N ARG A 107 11.53 -11.08 -7.71
CA ARG A 107 12.03 -11.37 -6.36
C ARG A 107 10.93 -11.17 -5.34
N ILE A 108 11.11 -11.77 -4.17
CA ILE A 108 10.35 -11.43 -2.95
C ILE A 108 11.30 -10.72 -2.00
N ALA A 109 10.81 -9.65 -1.40
CA ALA A 109 11.51 -8.87 -0.38
C ALA A 109 10.58 -8.61 0.81
N LEU A 110 11.17 -8.12 1.90
CA LEU A 110 10.48 -7.77 3.14
C LEU A 110 10.80 -6.31 3.49
N ALA A 111 9.77 -5.52 3.70
CA ALA A 111 9.86 -4.20 4.32
C ALA A 111 9.20 -4.24 5.70
N GLU A 112 9.75 -3.50 6.64
CA GLU A 112 9.20 -3.37 8.00
C GLU A 112 8.88 -1.91 8.29
N ILE A 113 7.74 -1.66 8.92
CA ILE A 113 7.34 -0.34 9.40
C ILE A 113 6.70 -0.46 10.78
N GLU A 114 7.05 0.46 11.68
CA GLU A 114 6.40 0.59 12.98
C GLU A 114 5.01 1.24 12.81
N MET A 115 4.01 0.76 13.56
CA MET A 115 2.62 1.23 13.52
C MET A 115 2.53 2.74 13.72
N GLY A 116 3.36 3.29 14.62
CA GLY A 116 3.45 4.73 14.86
C GLY A 116 3.90 5.53 13.64
N GLU A 117 4.83 5.00 12.84
CA GLU A 117 5.25 5.66 11.59
C GLU A 117 4.16 5.60 10.52
N LEU A 118 3.40 4.49 10.46
CA LEU A 118 2.23 4.41 9.60
C LEU A 118 1.13 5.42 10.00
N TYR A 119 0.88 5.58 11.29
CA TYR A 119 -0.07 6.58 11.78
C TYR A 119 0.39 8.00 11.46
N LYS A 120 1.68 8.32 11.61
CA LYS A 120 2.23 9.61 11.13
C LYS A 120 2.04 9.80 9.63
N ALA A 121 2.20 8.74 8.82
CA ALA A 121 1.94 8.80 7.38
C ALA A 121 0.46 9.05 7.03
N PHE A 122 -0.46 8.71 7.94
CA PHE A 122 -1.87 9.13 7.88
C PHE A 122 -2.14 10.54 8.41
N GLY A 123 -1.18 11.17 9.09
CA GLY A 123 -1.33 12.46 9.76
C GLY A 123 -2.02 12.36 11.12
N LEU A 124 -1.89 11.21 11.80
CA LEU A 124 -2.40 10.94 13.16
C LEU A 124 -1.31 11.08 14.23
#